data_AF-A0A0K1QBR5-F1
#
_entry.id   AF-A0A0K1QBR5-F1
#
_cell.length_a   1.000
_cell.length_b   1.000
_cell.length_c   1.000
_cell.angle_alpha   90.00
_cell.angle_beta   90.00
_cell.angle_gamma   90.00
#
_symmetry.space_group_name_H-M   'P 1'
#
loop_
_entity.id
_entity.type
_entity.pdbx_description
1 polymer ?
#
loop_
_entity_poly.entity_id
_entity_poly.type
_entity_poly.pdbx_seq_one_letter_code
_entity_poly.pdbx_strand_id
1 'polypeptide(L)'
;MSIRIERFSGGVRVTFPLHTENPNNGARGWSKNAAMARAREDKRRRETTKAVVLAVRPHPPFPVIVTVTRGAPSSGLDEWDGLGAALKRVIDGVADALGLPGDRDPRVEWRKKQRRTPSGVYEVTVEIVSAPSGTTDQPPRDRNSRKRKGSSPEAVARDIALVNESLCHPAGGTQ
;
A
#
# COMPACT_ATOMS: atom_id res chain seq x y z
N MET A 1 -26.51 -4.39 -6.36
CA MET A 1 -25.50 -3.37 -6.75
C MET A 1 -24.71 -3.91 -7.91
N SER A 2 -24.60 -3.17 -9.02
CA SER A 2 -23.92 -3.61 -10.24
C SER A 2 -22.46 -3.16 -10.29
N ILE A 3 -21.64 -3.87 -11.08
CA ILE A 3 -20.30 -3.42 -11.44
C ILE A 3 -20.44 -2.24 -12.41
N ARG A 4 -19.75 -1.14 -12.13
CA ARG A 4 -19.69 0.05 -12.98
C ARG A 4 -18.29 0.21 -13.54
N ILE A 5 -18.19 0.45 -14.85
CA ILE A 5 -16.92 0.62 -15.56
C ILE A 5 -16.97 1.94 -16.30
N GLU A 6 -15.99 2.79 -16.05
CA GLU A 6 -15.81 4.09 -16.69
C GLU A 6 -14.43 4.10 -17.37
N ARG A 7 -14.40 4.41 -18.67
CA ARG A 7 -13.15 4.61 -19.42
C ARG A 7 -12.99 6.09 -19.72
N PHE A 8 -11.78 6.60 -19.57
CA PHE A 8 -11.45 8.00 -19.83
C PHE A 8 -10.08 8.10 -20.48
N SER A 9 -9.77 9.27 -21.05
CA SER A 9 -8.46 9.52 -21.66
C SER A 9 -7.35 9.33 -20.60
N GLY A 10 -6.49 8.33 -20.79
CA GLY A 10 -5.40 8.02 -19.86
C GLY A 10 -5.74 7.05 -18.73
N GLY A 11 -6.93 6.44 -18.69
CA GLY A 11 -7.21 5.47 -17.63
C GLY A 11 -8.55 4.74 -17.65
N VAL A 12 -8.74 3.92 -16.62
CA VAL A 12 -9.98 3.19 -16.37
C VAL A 12 -10.33 3.24 -14.89
N ARG A 13 -11.62 3.36 -14.60
CA ARG A 13 -12.18 3.26 -13.26
C ARG A 13 -13.22 2.15 -13.23
N VAL A 14 -13.13 1.30 -12.21
CA VAL A 14 -14.10 0.24 -11.95
C VAL A 14 -14.60 0.32 -10.52
N THR A 15 -15.91 0.31 -10.34
CA THR A 15 -16.56 0.28 -9.03
C THR A 15 -17.39 -0.98 -8.90
N PHE A 16 -17.23 -1.71 -7.81
CA PHE A 16 -17.90 -3.00 -7.62
C PHE A 16 -18.26 -3.24 -6.16
N PRO A 17 -19.32 -4.01 -5.88
CA PRO A 17 -19.71 -4.33 -4.52
C PRO A 17 -18.66 -5.26 -3.89
N LEU A 18 -17.98 -4.78 -2.86
CA LEU A 18 -17.05 -5.57 -2.07
C LEU A 18 -17.01 -5.01 -0.66
N HIS A 19 -17.38 -5.84 0.31
CA HIS A 19 -17.19 -5.50 1.70
C HIS A 19 -15.74 -5.80 2.12
N THR A 20 -15.05 -4.74 2.55
CA THR A 20 -13.71 -4.83 3.13
C THR A 20 -13.82 -4.56 4.63
N GLU A 21 -13.51 -5.57 5.44
CA GLU A 21 -13.45 -5.46 6.89
C GLU A 21 -12.02 -5.10 7.31
N ASN A 22 -11.89 -4.23 8.31
CA ASN A 22 -10.61 -4.06 8.98
C ASN A 22 -10.32 -5.32 9.83
N PRO A 23 -9.25 -6.08 9.54
CA PRO A 23 -8.96 -7.31 10.26
C PRO A 23 -8.66 -7.10 11.76
N ASN A 24 -8.31 -5.87 12.15
CA ASN A 24 -8.00 -5.49 13.53
C ASN A 24 -9.27 -5.31 14.39
N ASN A 25 -10.42 -5.02 13.78
CA ASN A 25 -11.68 -4.75 14.49
C ASN A 25 -12.56 -6.00 14.64
N GLY A 26 -12.10 -7.16 14.19
CA GLY A 26 -12.89 -8.39 14.21
C GLY A 26 -12.80 -9.15 15.53
N ALA A 27 -13.93 -9.29 16.24
CA ALA A 27 -14.12 -10.16 17.41
C ALA A 27 -14.01 -11.68 17.12
N ARG A 28 -13.41 -12.07 15.99
CA ARG A 28 -13.16 -13.48 15.68
C ARG A 28 -11.99 -13.94 16.54
N GLY A 29 -12.24 -14.77 17.55
CA GLY A 29 -11.21 -15.30 18.45
C GLY A 29 -10.08 -16.05 17.73
N TRP A 30 -9.08 -16.51 18.47
CA TRP A 30 -7.85 -17.10 17.90
C TRP A 30 -7.97 -18.57 17.50
N SER A 31 -9.19 -19.10 17.36
CA SER A 31 -9.39 -20.50 16.98
C SER A 31 -8.91 -20.78 15.55
N LYS A 32 -8.50 -22.02 15.29
CA LYS A 32 -8.13 -22.47 13.93
C LYS A 32 -9.27 -22.22 12.93
N ASN A 33 -10.51 -22.41 13.35
CA ASN A 33 -11.69 -22.17 12.52
C ASN A 33 -11.85 -20.68 12.15
N ALA A 34 -11.63 -19.77 13.10
CA ALA A 34 -11.64 -18.34 12.85
C ALA A 34 -10.52 -17.92 11.87
N ALA A 35 -9.32 -18.48 12.02
CA ALA A 35 -8.20 -18.23 11.12
C ALA A 35 -8.51 -18.73 9.68
N MET A 36 -9.05 -19.93 9.53
CA MET A 36 -9.46 -20.48 8.24
C MET A 36 -10.56 -19.65 7.57
N ALA A 37 -11.56 -19.20 8.33
CA ALA A 37 -12.63 -18.35 7.82
C ALA A 37 -12.07 -17.01 7.29
N ARG A 38 -11.16 -16.37 8.04
CA ARG A 38 -10.45 -15.15 7.61
C ARG A 38 -9.66 -15.39 6.32
N ALA A 39 -8.91 -16.49 6.22
CA ALA A 39 -8.13 -16.81 5.03
C ALA A 39 -9.01 -17.04 3.78
N ARG A 40 -10.16 -17.70 3.93
CA ARG A 40 -11.12 -17.91 2.84
C ARG A 40 -11.72 -16.58 2.36
N GLU A 41 -12.08 -15.73 3.30
CA GLU A 41 -12.61 -14.39 3.04
C GLU A 41 -11.56 -13.51 2.31
N ASP A 42 -10.32 -13.51 2.79
CA ASP A 42 -9.20 -12.80 2.18
C ASP A 42 -8.93 -13.26 0.75
N LYS A 43 -8.92 -14.59 0.55
CA LYS A 43 -8.77 -15.18 -0.78
C LYS A 43 -9.92 -14.75 -1.70
N ARG A 44 -11.17 -14.81 -1.24
CA ARG A 44 -12.34 -14.37 -2.02
C ARG A 44 -12.21 -12.91 -2.44
N ARG A 45 -11.84 -12.00 -1.52
CA ARG A 45 -11.68 -10.57 -1.82
C ARG A 45 -10.61 -10.33 -2.89
N ARG A 46 -9.48 -11.02 -2.79
CA ARG A 46 -8.39 -10.95 -3.78
C ARG A 46 -8.83 -11.47 -5.14
N GLU A 47 -9.44 -12.66 -5.19
CA GLU A 47 -9.90 -13.28 -6.43
C GLU A 47 -11.01 -12.49 -7.11
N THR A 48 -11.98 -11.97 -6.35
CA THR A 48 -13.03 -11.08 -6.88
C THR A 48 -12.43 -9.83 -7.49
N THR A 49 -11.50 -9.17 -6.77
CA THR A 49 -10.83 -7.96 -7.28
C THR A 49 -10.07 -8.26 -8.56
N LYS A 50 -9.27 -9.33 -8.57
CA LYS A 50 -8.52 -9.76 -9.74
C LYS A 50 -9.43 -10.00 -10.94
N ALA A 51 -10.53 -10.74 -10.76
CA ALA A 51 -11.47 -11.05 -11.83
C ALA A 51 -12.12 -9.79 -12.41
N VAL A 52 -12.56 -8.86 -11.55
CA VAL A 52 -13.19 -7.60 -11.97
C VAL A 52 -12.19 -6.73 -12.73
N VAL A 53 -10.94 -6.62 -12.26
CA VAL A 53 -9.91 -5.82 -12.94
C VAL A 53 -9.51 -6.47 -14.27
N LEU A 54 -9.33 -7.79 -14.33
CA LEU A 54 -9.05 -8.47 -15.60
C LEU A 54 -10.18 -8.30 -16.62
N ALA A 55 -11.44 -8.26 -16.19
CA ALA A 55 -12.59 -8.06 -17.07
C ALA A 55 -12.55 -6.70 -17.80
N VAL A 56 -11.97 -5.67 -17.18
CA VAL A 56 -11.82 -4.35 -17.84
C VAL A 56 -10.60 -4.26 -18.75
N ARG A 57 -9.73 -5.29 -18.74
CA ARG A 57 -8.50 -5.43 -19.52
C ARG A 57 -7.63 -4.16 -19.50
N PRO A 58 -7.19 -3.71 -18.32
CA PRO A 58 -6.35 -2.52 -18.22
C PRO A 58 -4.99 -2.86 -18.85
N HIS A 59 -4.66 -2.18 -19.94
CA HIS A 59 -3.32 -2.23 -20.52
C HIS A 59 -2.71 -0.83 -20.64
N PRO A 60 -2.64 -0.06 -19.52
CA PRO A 60 -1.98 1.23 -19.53
C PRO A 60 -0.47 1.06 -19.71
N PRO A 61 0.22 2.01 -20.37
CA PRO A 61 1.67 2.09 -20.30
C PRO A 61 2.08 2.36 -18.84
N PHE A 62 3.13 1.70 -18.38
CA PHE A 62 3.77 2.01 -17.10
C PHE A 62 4.69 3.24 -17.24
N PRO A 63 4.89 4.03 -16.18
CA PRO A 63 4.35 3.88 -14.82
C PRO A 63 2.87 4.27 -14.69
N VAL A 64 2.20 3.74 -13.67
CA VAL A 64 0.78 4.02 -13.40
C VAL A 64 0.55 4.45 -11.96
N ILE A 65 -0.51 5.22 -11.75
CA ILE A 65 -1.04 5.55 -10.44
C ILE A 65 -2.33 4.74 -10.26
N VAL A 66 -2.38 3.94 -9.20
CA VAL A 66 -3.55 3.15 -8.83
C VAL A 66 -4.17 3.74 -7.57
N THR A 67 -5.37 4.29 -7.70
CA THR A 67 -6.16 4.77 -6.56
C THR A 67 -7.22 3.74 -6.18
N VAL A 68 -7.14 3.23 -4.96
CA VAL A 68 -8.14 2.32 -4.39
C VAL A 68 -8.95 3.09 -3.35
N THR A 69 -10.26 3.19 -3.58
CA THR A 69 -11.20 3.89 -2.68
C THR A 69 -12.15 2.89 -2.03
N ARG A 70 -12.16 2.86 -0.70
CA ARG A 70 -13.14 2.12 0.11
C ARG A 70 -14.42 2.94 0.27
N GLY A 71 -15.56 2.40 -0.13
CA GLY A 71 -16.89 2.95 0.16
C GLY A 71 -17.56 2.15 1.27
N ALA A 72 -17.88 2.79 2.39
CA ALA A 72 -18.60 2.17 3.50
C ALA A 72 -19.53 3.18 4.21
N PRO A 73 -20.58 2.70 4.91
CA PRO A 73 -21.40 3.55 5.77
C PRO A 73 -20.56 4.21 6.86
N SER A 74 -21.06 5.26 7.51
CA SER A 74 -20.31 6.01 8.54
C SER A 74 -19.73 5.12 9.64
N SER A 75 -20.45 4.09 10.10
CA SER A 75 -19.98 3.12 11.10
C SER A 75 -18.99 2.08 10.57
N GLY A 76 -18.84 1.99 9.25
CA GLY A 76 -17.94 1.06 8.58
C GLY A 76 -16.61 1.68 8.17
N LEU A 77 -16.42 3.00 8.27
CA LEU A 77 -15.17 3.65 7.89
C LEU A 77 -14.07 3.46 8.93
N ASP A 78 -12.83 3.37 8.46
CA ASP A 78 -11.67 3.39 9.36
C ASP A 78 -11.33 4.84 9.69
N GLU A 79 -11.58 5.27 10.92
CA GLU A 79 -11.26 6.63 11.36
C GLU A 79 -9.76 6.83 11.61
N TRP A 80 -9.04 5.74 11.87
CA TRP A 80 -7.61 5.73 12.23
C TRP A 80 -6.78 5.03 11.15
N ASP A 81 -5.98 4.02 11.51
CA ASP A 81 -4.92 3.42 10.69
C ASP A 81 -5.34 2.12 9.96
N GLY A 82 -6.63 1.76 10.01
CA GLY A 82 -7.15 0.50 9.48
C GLY A 82 -7.21 0.37 7.95
N LEU A 83 -7.21 1.50 7.23
CA LEU A 83 -7.50 1.51 5.79
C LEU A 83 -6.50 0.70 4.96
N GLY A 84 -5.23 0.73 5.34
CA GLY A 84 -4.19 -0.07 4.65
C GLY A 84 -4.41 -1.57 4.79
N ALA A 85 -4.77 -2.02 5.98
CA ALA A 85 -5.06 -3.43 6.26
C ALA A 85 -6.35 -3.87 5.55
N ALA A 86 -7.40 -3.05 5.60
CA ALA A 86 -8.68 -3.33 4.94
C ALA A 86 -8.56 -3.47 3.41
N LEU A 87 -7.68 -2.67 2.78
CA LEU A 87 -7.49 -2.67 1.32
C LEU A 87 -6.39 -3.62 0.82
N LYS A 88 -5.63 -4.28 1.70
CA LYS A 88 -4.50 -5.14 1.32
C LYS A 88 -4.88 -6.17 0.24
N ARG A 89 -6.01 -6.87 0.42
CA ARG A 89 -6.45 -7.93 -0.51
C ARG A 89 -6.94 -7.40 -1.85
N VAL A 90 -7.48 -6.18 -1.85
CA VAL A 90 -7.84 -5.48 -3.09
C VAL A 90 -6.58 -5.12 -3.86
N ILE A 91 -5.59 -4.52 -3.19
CA ILE A 91 -4.29 -4.17 -3.78
C ILE A 91 -3.59 -5.40 -4.35
N ASP A 92 -3.53 -6.51 -3.59
CA ASP A 92 -2.96 -7.78 -4.06
C ASP A 92 -3.69 -8.28 -5.34
N GLY A 93 -5.02 -8.19 -5.38
CA GLY A 93 -5.81 -8.60 -6.54
C GLY A 93 -5.61 -7.71 -7.77
N VAL A 94 -5.43 -6.40 -7.57
CA VAL A 94 -5.10 -5.46 -8.66
C VAL A 94 -3.69 -5.75 -9.20
N ALA A 95 -2.71 -5.95 -8.32
CA ALA A 95 -1.34 -6.27 -8.72
C ALA A 95 -1.28 -7.57 -9.55
N ASP A 96 -2.01 -8.61 -9.11
CA ASP A 96 -2.15 -9.86 -9.87
C ASP A 96 -2.77 -9.65 -11.25
N ALA A 97 -3.79 -8.79 -11.35
CA ALA A 97 -4.47 -8.50 -12.62
C ALA A 97 -3.59 -7.70 -13.58
N LEU A 98 -2.70 -6.85 -13.06
CA LEU A 98 -1.71 -6.10 -13.84
C LEU A 98 -0.45 -6.92 -14.18
N GLY A 99 -0.36 -8.18 -13.73
CA GLY A 99 0.80 -9.04 -13.98
C GLY A 99 2.06 -8.58 -13.25
N LEU A 100 1.91 -7.90 -12.11
CA LEU A 100 3.03 -7.41 -11.30
C LEU A 100 3.51 -8.48 -10.31
N PRO A 101 4.80 -8.51 -9.96
CA PRO A 101 5.34 -9.45 -8.98
C PRO A 101 4.79 -9.21 -7.55
N GLY A 102 4.27 -8.02 -7.27
CA GLY A 102 3.65 -7.68 -5.99
C GLY A 102 3.28 -6.20 -5.88
N ASP A 103 2.77 -5.82 -4.71
CA ASP A 103 2.34 -4.45 -4.38
C ASP A 103 3.49 -3.47 -4.15
N ARG A 104 4.73 -3.96 -4.06
CA ARG A 104 5.96 -3.14 -3.93
C ARG A 104 6.62 -2.80 -5.26
N ASP A 105 5.98 -3.11 -6.39
CA ASP A 105 6.54 -2.78 -7.70
C ASP A 105 6.59 -1.26 -7.89
N PRO A 106 7.77 -0.65 -8.11
CA PRO A 106 7.90 0.80 -8.22
C PRO A 106 7.35 1.37 -9.53
N ARG A 107 6.86 0.54 -10.46
CA ARG A 107 6.10 1.00 -11.63
C ARG A 107 4.68 1.44 -11.26
N VAL A 108 4.24 1.17 -10.03
CA VAL A 108 2.92 1.54 -9.53
C VAL A 108 3.03 2.42 -8.31
N GLU A 109 2.39 3.58 -8.37
CA GLU A 109 2.10 4.40 -7.19
C GLU A 109 0.72 4.02 -6.62
N TRP A 110 0.67 3.55 -5.37
CA TRP A 110 -0.60 3.18 -4.72
C TRP A 110 -1.14 4.33 -3.87
N ARG A 111 -2.35 4.78 -4.21
CA ARG A 111 -3.10 5.77 -3.43
C ARG A 111 -4.30 5.09 -2.77
N LYS A 112 -4.46 5.30 -1.48
CA LYS A 112 -5.59 4.76 -0.69
C LYS A 112 -6.51 5.89 -0.31
N LYS A 113 -7.80 5.71 -0.55
CA LYS A 113 -8.86 6.66 -0.18
C LYS A 113 -10.01 5.92 0.48
N GLN A 114 -10.84 6.68 1.16
CA GLN A 114 -12.12 6.18 1.65
C GLN A 114 -13.20 7.25 1.49
N ARG A 115 -14.45 6.83 1.31
CA ARG A 115 -15.61 7.71 1.22
C ARG A 115 -16.81 7.12 1.96
N ARG A 116 -17.66 8.00 2.50
CA ARG A 116 -18.96 7.61 3.05
C ARG A 116 -19.91 7.19 1.94
N THR A 117 -20.67 6.13 2.20
CA THR A 117 -21.78 5.65 1.36
C THR A 117 -23.06 5.56 2.19
N PRO A 118 -24.25 5.41 1.56
CA PRO A 118 -25.49 5.17 2.28
C PRO A 118 -25.41 3.93 3.18
N SER A 119 -26.30 3.85 4.18
CA SER A 119 -26.39 2.67 5.05
C SER A 119 -26.56 1.38 4.23
N GLY A 120 -25.84 0.32 4.64
CA GLY A 120 -25.87 -0.98 3.96
C GLY A 120 -25.09 -1.06 2.64
N VAL A 121 -24.50 0.04 2.16
CA VAL A 121 -23.76 0.07 0.90
C VAL A 121 -22.26 -0.09 1.15
N TYR A 122 -21.68 -1.19 0.64
CA TYR A 122 -20.24 -1.41 0.62
C TYR A 122 -19.76 -1.61 -0.81
N GLU A 123 -18.77 -0.80 -1.21
CA GLU A 123 -18.20 -0.87 -2.54
C GLU A 123 -16.72 -0.52 -2.52
N VAL A 124 -16.01 -0.96 -3.56
CA VAL A 124 -14.63 -0.58 -3.82
C VAL A 124 -14.56 0.03 -5.20
N THR A 125 -13.86 1.16 -5.29
CA THR A 125 -13.52 1.80 -6.57
C THR A 125 -12.02 1.67 -6.79
N VAL A 126 -11.63 1.10 -7.93
CA VAL A 126 -10.25 1.04 -8.41
C VAL A 126 -10.13 1.95 -9.62
N GLU A 127 -9.21 2.88 -9.57
CA GLU A 127 -8.88 3.79 -10.65
C GLU A 127 -7.41 3.59 -11.04
N ILE A 128 -7.17 3.34 -12.32
CA ILE A 128 -5.85 3.08 -12.90
C ILE A 128 -5.60 4.15 -13.95
N VAL A 129 -4.58 4.99 -13.71
CA VAL A 129 -4.21 6.12 -14.56
C VAL A 129 -2.77 5.97 -15.00
N SER A 130 -2.49 6.13 -16.30
CA SER A 130 -1.13 6.26 -16.81
C SER A 130 -0.49 7.51 -16.20
N ALA A 131 0.68 7.39 -15.58
CA ALA A 131 1.40 8.58 -15.15
C ALA A 131 1.77 9.41 -16.38
N PRO A 132 1.64 10.74 -16.34
CA PRO A 132 2.08 11.57 -17.45
C PRO A 132 3.57 11.31 -17.66
N SER A 133 3.93 10.93 -18.88
CA SER A 133 5.29 10.65 -19.32
C SER A 133 6.12 11.94 -19.32
N GLY A 134 6.54 12.38 -18.13
CA GLY A 134 7.42 13.49 -17.91
C GLY A 134 8.58 13.03 -17.03
N THR A 135 9.75 12.88 -17.65
CA THR A 135 11.06 12.72 -17.01
C THR A 135 11.30 11.37 -16.33
N THR A 136 11.81 10.44 -17.13
CA THR A 136 12.73 9.40 -16.67
C THR A 136 13.92 10.08 -15.97
N ASP A 137 13.80 10.28 -14.66
CA ASP A 137 14.95 10.36 -13.76
C ASP A 137 14.80 9.22 -12.74
N GLN A 138 15.01 8.01 -13.24
CA GLN A 138 15.14 6.85 -12.38
C GLN A 138 16.65 6.62 -12.21
N PRO A 139 17.22 6.87 -11.02
CA PRO A 139 18.65 6.62 -10.80
C PRO A 139 18.93 5.13 -11.09
N PRO A 140 20.14 4.81 -11.58
CA PRO A 140 20.46 3.47 -12.03
C PRO A 140 20.22 2.49 -10.88
N ARG A 141 19.34 1.51 -11.13
CA ARG A 141 19.18 0.37 -10.21
C ARG A 141 20.48 -0.41 -10.19
N ASP A 142 21.26 -0.23 -9.13
CA ASP A 142 22.36 -1.12 -8.82
C ASP A 142 21.80 -2.53 -8.64
N ARG A 143 22.08 -3.40 -9.60
CA ARG A 143 21.55 -4.77 -9.68
C ARG A 143 22.41 -5.74 -8.87
N ASN A 144 23.25 -5.25 -7.95
CA ASN A 144 24.25 -6.08 -7.29
C ASN A 144 24.35 -5.92 -5.76
N SER A 145 23.24 -5.85 -5.04
CA SER A 145 23.25 -6.12 -3.59
C SER A 145 23.06 -7.63 -3.29
N ARG A 146 23.92 -8.47 -3.87
CA ARG A 146 24.15 -9.84 -3.38
C ARG A 146 25.11 -9.76 -2.19
N LYS A 147 24.59 -10.07 -1.01
CA LYS A 147 25.26 -10.88 0.03
C LYS A 147 26.63 -10.36 0.51
N ARG A 148 26.65 -9.37 1.41
CA ARG A 148 27.74 -9.26 2.40
C ARG A 148 27.30 -9.92 3.70
N LYS A 149 27.94 -11.04 3.96
CA LYS A 149 27.85 -11.89 5.15
C LYS A 149 28.70 -11.20 6.24
N GLY A 150 28.13 -11.00 7.44
CA GLY A 150 28.85 -10.78 8.70
C GLY A 150 29.47 -9.40 8.92
N SER A 151 28.95 -8.64 9.89
CA SER A 151 29.74 -7.69 10.68
C SER A 151 29.12 -7.63 12.08
N SER A 152 29.94 -8.02 13.05
CA SER A 152 29.68 -8.14 14.50
C SER A 152 29.13 -6.85 15.13
N PRO A 153 28.32 -6.92 16.22
CA PRO A 153 27.77 -5.76 16.92
C PRO A 153 28.80 -4.85 17.62
N GLU A 154 30.10 -5.13 17.50
CA GLU A 154 31.18 -4.42 18.23
C GLU A 154 31.67 -3.11 17.57
N ALA A 155 31.20 -2.77 16.37
CA ALA A 155 31.74 -1.63 15.60
C ALA A 155 30.94 -0.31 15.73
N VAL A 156 29.79 -0.31 16.41
CA VAL A 156 28.92 0.89 16.51
C VAL A 156 29.25 1.76 17.73
N ALA A 157 30.09 1.28 18.66
CA ALA A 157 30.36 1.94 19.94
C ALA A 157 31.54 2.94 19.94
N ARG A 158 32.18 3.21 18.80
CA ARG A 158 33.36 4.10 18.74
C ARG A 158 33.15 5.47 18.10
N ASP A 159 31.96 5.75 17.55
CA ASP A 159 31.69 7.01 16.84
C ASP A 159 30.90 8.05 17.66
N ILE A 160 30.54 7.77 18.91
CA ILE A 160 29.79 8.69 19.81
C ILE A 160 30.68 9.16 20.98
N ALA A 161 31.98 9.36 20.75
CA ALA A 161 32.92 9.81 21.79
C ALA A 161 33.94 10.87 21.34
N LEU A 162 33.71 11.56 20.23
CA LEU A 162 34.67 12.53 19.67
C LEU A 162 34.09 13.93 19.37
N VAL A 163 32.97 14.31 20.02
CA VAL A 163 32.35 15.64 19.85
C VAL A 163 32.26 16.43 21.17
N ASN A 164 33.02 16.07 22.21
CA ASN A 164 32.84 16.70 23.53
C ASN A 164 34.12 17.12 24.29
N GLU A 165 35.18 17.52 23.59
CA GLU A 165 36.37 18.12 24.23
C GLU A 165 36.99 19.24 23.39
N SER A 166 36.26 20.35 23.14
CA SER A 166 36.91 21.55 22.57
C SER A 166 36.32 22.90 22.97
N LEU A 167 35.73 23.02 24.16
CA LEU A 167 35.41 24.32 24.74
C LEU A 167 35.51 24.26 26.27
N CYS A 168 36.73 24.33 26.79
CA CYS A 168 37.04 24.96 28.07
C CYS A 168 38.56 24.89 28.28
N HIS A 169 39.28 25.95 27.93
CA HIS A 169 40.50 26.33 28.66
C HIS A 169 40.47 27.83 28.98
N PRO A 170 40.97 28.23 30.17
CA PRO A 170 40.89 29.58 30.71
C PRO A 170 42.15 30.40 30.40
N ALA A 171 42.05 31.74 30.35
CA ALA A 171 43.12 32.67 30.78
C ALA A 171 42.76 34.15 30.52
N GLY A 172 43.16 35.01 31.48
CA GLY A 172 43.28 36.48 31.38
C GLY A 172 42.19 37.20 32.18
N GLY A 173 42.43 37.80 33.36
CA GLY A 173 43.56 38.66 33.73
C GLY A 173 43.46 39.96 32.92
N THR A 174 43.19 41.14 33.49
CA THR A 174 44.18 41.92 34.25
C THR A 174 43.57 43.27 34.69
N GLN A 175 43.99 43.71 35.90
CA GLN A 175 44.03 45.07 36.47
C GLN A 175 42.73 45.83 36.76
#